data_AF-R6UBY4-F1
#
_entry.id   AF-R6UBY4-F1
#
_cell.length_a   1.000
_cell.length_b   1.000
_cell.length_c   1.000
_cell.angle_alpha   90.00
_cell.angle_beta   90.00
_cell.angle_gamma   90.00
#
_symmetry.space_group_name_H-M   'P 1'
#
loop_
_entity.id
_entity.type
_entity.pdbx_description
1 polymer ?
#
loop_
_entity_poly.entity_id
_entity_poly.type
_entity_poly.pdbx_seq_one_letter_code
_entity_poly.pdbx_strand_id
1 'polypeptide(L)'
;MRNLFVIGNGFDLAHNMKTGFNHFRDYLSTNYSILHNYAPYVPETITGHHGEELQDTTEVVGLIAYLLDEAAADTGKENDWSKIEDLLGKLNLPECFDNVEPQYDKEGDRNYSWEYENAESICGNMALAIPYITELLSEWIHTIEISVSPIKRFSKMINPRKDLFLTFNYTQTLEKLYGCAAENVCHIHGIASDDSCFQTDKLILGHCGQIDYLNNKEVPYDMGDGLQAIYESLRKNTSEQIMLHEDFFKKINCEEIDKIYSFGFAFADVDLPYMRKLCNSIDTKNITWWLNTHSGIQECKRHMEILRSCGFQGAFCTYSID
;
A
#
# COMPACT_ATOMS: atom_id res chain seq x y z
N MET A 1 32.69 4.60 2.24
CA MET A 1 31.85 4.98 1.07
C MET A 1 31.06 3.80 0.50
N ARG A 2 29.77 3.74 0.81
CA ARG A 2 28.72 2.87 0.24
C ARG A 2 27.72 3.71 -0.56
N ASN A 3 27.01 3.11 -1.51
CA ASN A 3 25.83 3.76 -2.10
C ASN A 3 24.56 3.29 -1.38
N LEU A 4 23.57 4.17 -1.29
CA LEU A 4 22.22 3.86 -0.80
C LEU A 4 21.23 3.91 -1.97
N PHE A 5 20.43 2.88 -2.13
CA PHE A 5 19.41 2.78 -3.17
C PHE A 5 18.02 2.82 -2.53
N VAL A 6 17.16 3.71 -3.03
CA VAL A 6 15.73 3.76 -2.74
C VAL A 6 14.99 3.13 -3.92
N ILE A 7 14.44 1.95 -3.70
CA ILE A 7 13.84 1.12 -4.74
C ILE A 7 12.32 1.10 -4.57
N GLY A 8 11.57 1.44 -5.61
CA GLY A 8 10.11 1.33 -5.60
C GLY A 8 9.58 0.48 -6.77
N ASN A 9 8.26 0.30 -6.83
CA ASN A 9 7.64 -0.73 -7.67
C ASN A 9 7.96 -0.60 -9.18
N GLY A 10 8.29 0.62 -9.64
CA GLY A 10 8.80 0.84 -11.00
C GLY A 10 10.07 0.04 -11.32
N PHE A 11 10.83 -0.41 -10.32
CA PHE A 11 11.95 -1.33 -10.47
C PHE A 11 11.50 -2.70 -10.93
N ASP A 12 10.54 -3.33 -10.25
CA ASP A 12 10.02 -4.66 -10.64
C ASP A 12 9.29 -4.58 -11.99
N LEU A 13 8.54 -3.50 -12.23
CA LEU A 13 7.91 -3.22 -13.53
C LEU A 13 8.93 -3.12 -14.67
N ALA A 14 10.10 -2.52 -14.43
CA ALA A 14 11.18 -2.46 -15.42
C ALA A 14 11.77 -3.84 -15.76
N HIS A 15 11.51 -4.86 -14.94
CA HIS A 15 11.84 -6.27 -15.22
C HIS A 15 10.69 -7.03 -15.89
N ASN A 16 9.62 -6.33 -16.29
CA ASN A 16 8.37 -6.87 -16.83
C ASN A 16 7.62 -7.79 -15.85
N MET A 17 7.82 -7.59 -14.55
CA MET A 17 7.07 -8.33 -13.53
C MET A 17 5.67 -7.74 -13.38
N LYS A 18 4.67 -8.61 -13.13
CA LYS A 18 3.27 -8.21 -12.94
C LYS A 18 3.02 -7.69 -11.51
N THR A 19 3.73 -6.63 -11.11
CA THR A 19 3.69 -6.08 -9.74
C THR A 19 2.91 -4.75 -9.63
N GLY A 20 2.41 -4.21 -10.74
CA GLY A 20 1.50 -3.07 -10.72
C GLY A 20 0.13 -3.44 -10.12
N PHE A 21 -0.51 -2.51 -9.40
CA PHE A 21 -1.81 -2.76 -8.75
C PHE A 21 -2.98 -3.03 -9.71
N ASN A 22 -2.88 -2.66 -10.99
CA ASN A 22 -3.85 -3.12 -11.99
C ASN A 22 -3.73 -4.63 -12.24
N HIS A 23 -2.53 -5.22 -12.12
CA HIS A 23 -2.38 -6.68 -12.15
C HIS A 23 -2.93 -7.35 -10.89
N PHE A 24 -2.94 -6.64 -9.75
CA PHE A 24 -3.61 -7.13 -8.53
C PHE A 24 -5.12 -7.20 -8.75
N ARG A 25 -5.72 -6.15 -9.32
CA ARG A 25 -7.13 -6.15 -9.73
C ARG A 25 -7.46 -7.29 -10.69
N ASP A 26 -6.61 -7.52 -11.70
CA ASP A 26 -6.76 -8.63 -12.65
C ASP A 26 -6.66 -9.99 -11.96
N TYR A 27 -5.73 -10.15 -11.01
CA TYR A 27 -5.59 -11.35 -10.20
C TYR A 27 -6.86 -11.63 -9.41
N LEU A 28 -7.42 -10.63 -8.72
CA LEU A 28 -8.66 -10.78 -7.98
C LEU A 28 -9.81 -11.19 -8.90
N SER A 29 -9.96 -10.51 -10.04
CA SER A 29 -11.00 -10.79 -11.04
C SER A 29 -10.90 -12.20 -11.65
N THR A 30 -9.69 -12.75 -11.72
CA THR A 30 -9.44 -14.08 -12.30
C THR A 30 -9.67 -15.19 -11.29
N ASN A 31 -9.30 -14.99 -10.03
CA ASN A 31 -9.33 -16.03 -9.00
C ASN A 31 -10.64 -16.06 -8.21
N TYR A 32 -11.30 -14.92 -8.08
CA TYR A 32 -12.60 -14.80 -7.44
C TYR A 32 -13.58 -14.39 -8.53
N SER A 33 -14.72 -15.08 -8.64
CA SER A 33 -15.73 -14.75 -9.65
C SER A 33 -16.43 -13.45 -9.26
N ILE A 34 -15.75 -12.30 -9.44
CA ILE A 34 -16.25 -10.99 -9.05
C ILE A 34 -17.53 -10.72 -9.84
N LEU A 35 -18.65 -10.69 -9.14
CA LEU A 35 -19.90 -10.22 -9.70
C LEU A 35 -19.80 -8.70 -9.82
N HIS A 36 -19.89 -8.19 -11.05
CA HIS A 36 -20.06 -6.76 -11.27
C HIS A 36 -21.45 -6.35 -10.77
N ASN A 37 -21.50 -5.93 -9.51
CA ASN A 37 -22.72 -5.45 -8.89
C ASN A 37 -22.86 -3.94 -9.13
N TYR A 38 -24.09 -3.48 -9.33
CA TYR A 38 -24.43 -2.06 -9.46
C TYR A 38 -24.54 -1.33 -8.11
N ALA A 39 -24.26 -2.04 -7.02
CA ALA A 39 -24.36 -1.56 -5.64
C ALA A 39 -23.41 -2.39 -4.75
N PRO A 40 -22.93 -1.83 -3.62
CA PRO A 40 -22.10 -2.59 -2.69
C PRO A 40 -22.91 -3.71 -2.05
N TYR A 41 -22.30 -4.90 -1.98
CA TYR A 41 -22.82 -6.02 -1.22
C TYR A 41 -21.85 -6.32 -0.08
N VAL A 42 -22.33 -6.17 1.16
CA VAL A 42 -21.52 -6.41 2.36
C VAL A 42 -21.68 -7.89 2.77
N PRO A 43 -20.59 -8.67 2.83
CA PRO A 43 -20.66 -10.10 3.15
C PRO A 43 -21.18 -10.33 4.57
N GLU A 44 -22.08 -11.29 4.73
CA GLU A 44 -22.58 -11.68 6.05
C GLU A 44 -21.52 -12.48 6.82
N THR A 45 -21.36 -12.17 8.10
CA THR A 45 -20.47 -12.94 8.99
C THR A 45 -21.23 -14.09 9.64
N ILE A 46 -20.67 -15.29 9.55
CA ILE A 46 -21.17 -16.48 10.25
C ILE A 46 -20.17 -16.94 11.31
N THR A 47 -20.66 -17.52 12.40
CA THR A 47 -19.80 -18.14 13.42
C THR A 47 -19.45 -19.57 13.02
N GLY A 48 -18.15 -19.83 12.85
CA GLY A 48 -17.59 -21.13 12.58
C GLY A 48 -17.66 -22.09 13.78
N HIS A 49 -17.26 -23.34 13.55
CA HIS A 49 -17.37 -24.41 14.56
C HIS A 49 -16.49 -24.21 15.79
N HIS A 50 -15.46 -23.36 15.69
CA HIS A 50 -14.54 -23.04 16.78
C HIS A 50 -14.74 -21.62 17.33
N GLY A 51 -15.84 -20.94 16.96
CA GLY A 51 -16.15 -19.58 17.41
C GLY A 51 -15.46 -18.48 16.60
N GLU A 52 -14.80 -18.84 15.49
CA GLU A 52 -14.23 -17.91 14.54
C GLU A 52 -15.31 -17.22 13.69
N GLU A 53 -15.06 -15.97 13.30
CA GLU A 53 -15.91 -15.22 12.38
C GLU A 53 -15.47 -15.50 10.94
N LEU A 54 -16.41 -15.96 10.11
CA LEU A 54 -16.16 -16.36 8.73
C LEU A 54 -17.04 -15.55 7.78
N GLN A 55 -16.46 -15.15 6.65
CA GLN A 55 -17.14 -14.51 5.54
C GLN A 55 -16.78 -15.26 4.24
N ASP A 56 -17.67 -15.27 3.26
CA ASP A 56 -17.34 -15.80 1.93
C ASP A 56 -16.30 -14.91 1.25
N THR A 57 -15.16 -15.49 0.89
CA THR A 57 -14.03 -14.73 0.32
C THR A 57 -14.39 -14.09 -1.02
N THR A 58 -15.26 -14.70 -1.83
CA THR A 58 -15.68 -14.11 -3.12
C THR A 58 -16.51 -12.86 -2.87
N GLU A 59 -17.38 -12.87 -1.86
CA GLU A 59 -18.18 -11.71 -1.46
C GLU A 59 -17.30 -10.59 -0.88
N VAL A 60 -16.32 -10.94 -0.03
CA VAL A 60 -15.32 -9.97 0.50
C VAL A 60 -14.54 -9.31 -0.64
N VAL A 61 -14.03 -10.10 -1.59
CA VAL A 61 -13.32 -9.58 -2.77
C VAL A 61 -14.24 -8.71 -3.62
N GLY A 62 -15.50 -9.11 -3.78
CA GLY A 62 -16.52 -8.33 -4.48
C GLY A 62 -16.75 -6.95 -3.87
N LEU A 63 -16.89 -6.86 -2.55
CA LEU A 63 -17.03 -5.59 -1.83
C LEU A 63 -15.81 -4.69 -2.01
N ILE A 64 -14.61 -5.23 -1.76
CA ILE A 64 -13.36 -4.46 -1.88
C ILE A 64 -13.18 -3.94 -3.31
N ALA A 65 -13.41 -4.81 -4.29
CA ALA A 65 -13.24 -4.45 -5.69
C ALA A 65 -14.24 -3.36 -6.12
N TYR A 66 -15.50 -3.48 -5.71
CA TYR A 66 -16.52 -2.46 -5.93
C TYR A 66 -16.08 -1.10 -5.38
N LEU A 67 -15.73 -1.03 -4.09
CA LEU A 67 -15.38 0.24 -3.43
C LEU A 67 -14.15 0.89 -4.06
N LEU A 68 -13.16 0.10 -4.50
CA LEU A 68 -11.98 0.62 -5.19
C LEU A 68 -12.27 1.06 -6.63
N ASP A 69 -13.11 0.35 -7.37
CA ASP A 69 -13.51 0.72 -8.72
C ASP A 69 -14.34 2.02 -8.71
N GLU A 70 -15.26 2.19 -7.77
CA GLU A 70 -16.02 3.44 -7.58
C GLU A 70 -15.10 4.60 -7.19
N ALA A 71 -14.20 4.39 -6.22
CA ALA A 71 -13.21 5.41 -5.86
C ALA A 71 -12.30 5.80 -7.04
N ALA A 72 -11.99 4.84 -7.94
CA ALA A 72 -11.21 5.12 -9.14
C ALA A 72 -12.03 5.89 -10.19
N ALA A 73 -13.29 5.54 -10.39
CA ALA A 73 -14.22 6.22 -11.30
C ALA A 73 -14.37 7.70 -10.93
N ASP A 74 -14.46 8.03 -9.64
CA ASP A 74 -14.52 9.41 -9.13
C ASP A 74 -13.28 10.26 -9.48
N THR A 75 -12.14 9.62 -9.79
CA THR A 75 -10.94 10.32 -10.27
C THR A 75 -10.93 10.55 -11.79
N GLY A 76 -11.99 10.13 -12.49
CA GLY A 76 -12.09 10.16 -13.95
C GLY A 76 -11.30 9.04 -14.63
N LYS A 77 -10.96 7.98 -13.91
CA LYS A 77 -10.18 6.84 -14.40
C LYS A 77 -10.78 5.52 -13.91
N GLU A 78 -11.87 5.11 -14.57
CA GLU A 78 -12.53 3.84 -14.28
C GLU A 78 -11.53 2.67 -14.22
N ASN A 79 -11.63 1.88 -13.16
CA ASN A 79 -10.85 0.66 -12.94
C ASN A 79 -9.31 0.87 -12.88
N ASP A 80 -8.81 2.09 -12.65
CA ASP A 80 -7.37 2.37 -12.51
C ASP A 80 -6.92 2.33 -11.05
N TRP A 81 -6.43 1.17 -10.61
CA TRP A 81 -5.87 0.95 -9.28
C TRP A 81 -4.40 1.36 -9.17
N SER A 82 -3.81 2.02 -10.17
CA SER A 82 -2.39 2.42 -10.13
C SER A 82 -2.00 3.26 -8.90
N LYS A 83 -2.97 3.93 -8.28
CA LYS A 83 -2.83 4.69 -7.03
C LYS A 83 -3.68 4.13 -5.89
N ILE A 84 -3.70 2.80 -5.72
CA ILE A 84 -4.55 2.12 -4.74
C ILE A 84 -4.51 2.74 -3.33
N GLU A 85 -3.36 3.22 -2.87
CA GLU A 85 -3.21 3.84 -1.54
C GLU A 85 -3.93 5.19 -1.41
N ASP A 86 -4.09 5.92 -2.52
CA ASP A 86 -4.94 7.12 -2.58
C ASP A 86 -6.42 6.73 -2.64
N LEU A 87 -6.76 5.67 -3.39
CA LEU A 87 -8.13 5.14 -3.49
C LEU A 87 -8.65 4.63 -2.15
N LEU A 88 -7.83 3.90 -1.40
CA LEU A 88 -8.16 3.43 -0.04
C LEU A 88 -8.50 4.60 0.90
N GLY A 89 -7.90 5.77 0.68
CA GLY A 89 -8.19 6.97 1.46
C GLY A 89 -9.49 7.69 1.06
N LYS A 90 -10.16 7.22 -0.01
CA LYS A 90 -11.33 7.83 -0.66
C LYS A 90 -12.52 6.87 -0.80
N LEU A 91 -12.45 5.68 -0.22
CA LEU A 91 -13.56 4.73 -0.27
C LEU A 91 -14.85 5.38 0.27
N ASN A 92 -15.94 5.26 -0.49
CA ASN A 92 -17.26 5.73 -0.09
C ASN A 92 -17.94 4.70 0.85
N LEU A 93 -17.40 4.54 2.06
CA LEU A 93 -17.95 3.59 3.04
C LEU A 93 -19.43 3.82 3.39
N PRO A 94 -19.94 5.07 3.47
CA PRO A 94 -21.36 5.31 3.74
C PRO A 94 -22.33 4.68 2.74
N GLU A 95 -21.92 4.45 1.49
CA GLU A 95 -22.74 3.84 0.44
C GLU A 95 -23.24 2.44 0.80
N CYS A 96 -22.49 1.71 1.62
CA CYS A 96 -22.87 0.38 2.09
C CYS A 96 -24.16 0.36 2.91
N PHE A 97 -24.66 1.53 3.36
CA PHE A 97 -25.91 1.67 4.09
C PHE A 97 -27.12 2.05 3.20
N ASP A 98 -26.92 2.34 1.91
CA ASP A 98 -28.00 2.82 1.03
C ASP A 98 -29.14 1.80 0.85
N ASN A 99 -28.83 0.52 1.04
CA ASN A 99 -29.81 -0.57 0.96
C ASN A 99 -30.51 -0.89 2.30
N VAL A 100 -30.25 -0.13 3.37
CA VAL A 100 -30.98 -0.29 4.64
C VAL A 100 -32.40 0.24 4.48
N GLU A 101 -33.34 -0.65 4.15
CA GLU A 101 -34.74 -0.31 3.96
C GLU A 101 -35.44 0.05 5.28
N PRO A 102 -36.20 1.16 5.34
CA PRO A 102 -36.98 1.51 6.52
C PRO A 102 -37.95 0.40 6.91
N GLN A 103 -37.96 0.01 8.19
CA GLN A 103 -38.89 -0.98 8.70
C GLN A 103 -40.01 -0.33 9.49
N TYR A 104 -41.18 -0.96 9.44
CA TYR A 104 -42.37 -0.51 10.14
C TYR A 104 -42.88 -1.64 11.02
N ASP A 105 -43.30 -1.30 12.22
CA ASP A 105 -43.94 -2.26 13.11
C ASP A 105 -45.39 -2.57 12.66
N LYS A 106 -46.10 -3.37 13.46
CA LYS A 106 -47.49 -3.78 13.16
C LYS A 106 -48.48 -2.61 13.20
N GLU A 107 -48.11 -1.51 13.84
CA GLU A 107 -48.91 -0.29 13.99
C GLU A 107 -48.61 0.72 12.88
N GLY A 108 -47.57 0.46 12.07
CA GLY A 108 -47.13 1.31 10.96
C GLY A 108 -46.11 2.37 11.38
N ASP A 109 -45.58 2.28 12.61
CA ASP A 109 -44.57 3.18 13.12
C ASP A 109 -43.16 2.71 12.71
N ARG A 110 -42.29 3.65 12.35
CA ARG A 110 -40.93 3.35 11.88
C ARG A 110 -40.06 2.82 13.01
N ASN A 111 -39.41 1.69 12.76
CA ASN A 111 -38.57 1.00 13.74
C ASN A 111 -37.09 1.39 13.59
N TYR A 112 -36.73 2.54 14.17
CA TYR A 112 -35.35 3.03 14.19
C TYR A 112 -34.37 2.10 14.91
N SER A 113 -34.82 1.31 15.88
CA SER A 113 -33.96 0.36 16.59
C SER A 113 -33.45 -0.73 15.67
N TRP A 114 -34.34 -1.27 14.83
CA TRP A 114 -33.97 -2.30 13.87
C TRP A 114 -33.04 -1.77 12.77
N GLU A 115 -33.31 -0.55 12.29
CA GLU A 115 -32.42 0.12 11.32
C GLU A 115 -31.01 0.32 11.89
N TYR A 116 -30.91 0.71 13.16
CA TYR A 116 -29.64 0.85 13.86
C TYR A 116 -28.93 -0.51 14.02
N GLU A 117 -29.63 -1.56 14.47
CA GLU A 117 -29.07 -2.91 14.60
C GLU A 117 -28.53 -3.44 13.27
N ASN A 118 -29.23 -3.20 12.16
CA ASN A 118 -28.75 -3.56 10.84
C ASN A 118 -27.53 -2.75 10.42
N ALA A 119 -27.52 -1.45 10.67
CA ALA A 119 -26.37 -0.60 10.36
C ALA A 119 -25.14 -1.03 11.19
N GLU A 120 -25.32 -1.37 12.48
CA GLU A 120 -24.27 -1.91 13.32
C GLU A 120 -23.72 -3.24 12.75
N SER A 121 -24.61 -4.14 12.29
CA SER A 121 -24.21 -5.39 11.65
C SER A 121 -23.43 -5.16 10.34
N ILE A 122 -23.91 -4.26 9.47
CA ILE A 122 -23.21 -3.87 8.24
C ILE A 122 -21.81 -3.33 8.58
N CYS A 123 -21.71 -2.46 9.59
CA CYS A 123 -20.43 -1.91 10.01
C CYS A 123 -19.47 -2.98 10.54
N GLY A 124 -19.97 -3.91 11.36
CA GLY A 124 -19.18 -5.04 11.85
C GLY A 124 -18.66 -5.93 10.72
N ASN A 125 -19.53 -6.27 9.76
CA ASN A 125 -19.16 -7.06 8.59
C ASN A 125 -18.10 -6.35 7.71
N MET A 126 -18.22 -5.04 7.50
CA MET A 126 -17.22 -4.25 6.78
C MET A 126 -15.88 -4.20 7.51
N ALA A 127 -15.89 -4.10 8.84
CA ALA A 127 -14.68 -4.06 9.66
C ALA A 127 -13.87 -5.36 9.59
N LEU A 128 -14.51 -6.49 9.28
CA LEU A 128 -13.83 -7.75 8.98
C LEU A 128 -13.40 -7.82 7.51
N ALA A 129 -14.29 -7.47 6.58
CA ALA A 129 -14.07 -7.67 5.15
C ALA A 129 -12.99 -6.73 4.57
N ILE A 130 -13.09 -5.42 4.82
CA ILE A 130 -12.29 -4.41 4.13
C ILE A 130 -10.78 -4.53 4.44
N PRO A 131 -10.34 -4.74 5.70
CA PRO A 131 -8.92 -4.91 6.00
C PRO A 131 -8.27 -6.15 5.37
N TYR A 132 -9.09 -7.13 4.95
CA TYR A 132 -8.64 -8.36 4.30
C TYR A 132 -7.90 -8.11 2.96
N ILE A 133 -8.00 -6.90 2.39
CA ILE A 133 -7.21 -6.50 1.22
C ILE A 133 -5.70 -6.73 1.39
N THR A 134 -5.17 -6.62 2.61
CA THR A 134 -3.73 -6.84 2.86
C THR A 134 -3.36 -8.32 2.78
N GLU A 135 -4.25 -9.22 3.21
CA GLU A 135 -4.06 -10.66 3.06
C GLU A 135 -4.18 -11.07 1.58
N LEU A 136 -5.16 -10.52 0.85
CA LEU A 136 -5.29 -10.69 -0.60
C LEU A 136 -4.06 -10.19 -1.37
N LEU A 137 -3.49 -9.04 -0.95
CA LEU A 137 -2.23 -8.53 -1.49
C LEU A 137 -1.10 -9.54 -1.25
N SER A 138 -0.98 -10.06 -0.03
CA SER A 138 0.02 -11.08 0.31
C SER A 138 -0.11 -12.30 -0.60
N GLU A 139 -1.31 -12.88 -0.71
CA GLU A 139 -1.58 -14.03 -1.58
C GLU A 139 -1.17 -13.76 -3.03
N TRP A 140 -1.55 -12.61 -3.57
CA TRP A 140 -1.18 -12.21 -4.92
C TRP A 140 0.33 -12.08 -5.11
N ILE A 141 1.05 -11.39 -4.22
CA ILE A 141 2.50 -11.21 -4.36
C ILE A 141 3.22 -12.56 -4.34
N HIS A 142 2.77 -13.54 -3.54
CA HIS A 142 3.34 -14.89 -3.52
C HIS A 142 3.19 -15.63 -4.86
N THR A 143 2.25 -15.23 -5.72
CA THR A 143 2.10 -15.78 -7.08
C THR A 143 3.06 -15.16 -8.11
N ILE A 144 3.76 -14.08 -7.76
CA ILE A 144 4.58 -13.33 -8.70
C ILE A 144 5.93 -14.03 -8.88
N GLU A 145 6.19 -14.47 -10.12
CA GLU A 145 7.50 -14.99 -10.51
C GLU A 145 8.53 -13.86 -10.68
N ILE A 146 9.70 -14.03 -10.08
CA ILE A 146 10.82 -13.10 -10.23
C ILE A 146 11.44 -13.26 -11.61
N SER A 147 11.69 -12.14 -12.27
CA SER A 147 12.36 -12.12 -13.57
C SER A 147 13.72 -12.81 -13.54
N VAL A 148 14.07 -13.52 -14.61
CA VAL A 148 15.37 -14.20 -14.76
C VAL A 148 16.44 -13.32 -15.42
N SER A 149 16.06 -12.15 -15.93
CA SER A 149 16.93 -11.28 -16.73
C SER A 149 17.23 -9.97 -16.01
N PRO A 150 18.43 -9.79 -15.44
CA PRO A 150 18.78 -8.54 -14.78
C PRO A 150 18.99 -7.41 -15.80
N ILE A 151 18.66 -6.18 -15.40
CA ILE A 151 18.99 -4.97 -16.14
C ILE A 151 20.50 -4.75 -16.05
N LYS A 152 21.21 -5.05 -17.16
CA LYS A 152 22.69 -5.06 -17.23
C LYS A 152 23.34 -3.78 -16.69
N ARG A 153 22.74 -2.62 -16.94
CA ARG A 153 23.27 -1.33 -16.49
C ARG A 153 23.16 -1.18 -14.98
N PHE A 154 22.02 -1.57 -14.40
CA PHE A 154 21.83 -1.60 -12.95
C PHE A 154 22.81 -2.58 -12.28
N SER A 155 23.02 -3.78 -12.85
CA SER A 155 24.02 -4.74 -12.33
C SER A 155 25.43 -4.18 -12.26
N LYS A 156 25.80 -3.29 -13.19
CA LYS A 156 27.13 -2.62 -13.20
C LYS A 156 27.21 -1.44 -12.23
N MET A 157 26.08 -0.87 -11.83
CA MET A 157 26.02 0.28 -10.93
C MET A 157 26.09 -0.10 -9.46
N ILE A 158 25.62 -1.31 -9.11
CA ILE A 158 25.53 -1.77 -7.73
C ILE A 158 26.73 -2.64 -7.33
N ASN A 159 27.01 -2.68 -6.03
CA ASN A 159 27.80 -3.71 -5.38
C ASN A 159 26.91 -4.51 -4.42
N PRO A 160 26.44 -5.71 -4.80
CA PRO A 160 25.45 -6.47 -4.04
C PRO A 160 25.84 -6.82 -2.60
N ARG A 161 27.14 -6.87 -2.30
CA ARG A 161 27.66 -7.21 -0.96
C ARG A 161 27.99 -5.99 -0.10
N LYS A 162 27.93 -4.78 -0.66
CA LYS A 162 28.40 -3.55 -0.01
C LYS A 162 27.36 -2.43 0.02
N ASP A 163 26.61 -2.25 -1.06
CA ASP A 163 25.61 -1.18 -1.13
C ASP A 163 24.40 -1.51 -0.27
N LEU A 164 23.67 -0.46 0.14
CA LEU A 164 22.49 -0.56 1.00
C LEU A 164 21.24 -0.26 0.19
N PHE A 165 20.14 -0.93 0.49
CA PHE A 165 18.89 -0.85 -0.25
C PHE A 165 17.72 -0.64 0.71
N LEU A 166 17.00 0.46 0.54
CA LEU A 166 15.68 0.68 1.12
C LEU A 166 14.66 0.41 0.02
N THR A 167 13.94 -0.70 0.10
CA THR A 167 13.00 -1.14 -0.93
C THR A 167 11.57 -1.09 -0.42
N PHE A 168 10.70 -0.58 -1.29
CA PHE A 168 9.25 -0.50 -1.13
C PHE A 168 8.54 -1.63 -1.88
N ASN A 169 9.31 -2.50 -2.55
CA ASN A 169 8.79 -3.65 -3.26
C ASN A 169 8.59 -4.81 -2.29
N TYR A 170 7.53 -5.56 -2.51
CA TYR A 170 7.20 -6.75 -1.73
C TYR A 170 7.99 -8.00 -2.20
N THR A 171 8.63 -7.95 -3.36
CA THR A 171 9.31 -9.10 -3.99
C THR A 171 10.81 -9.17 -3.65
N GLN A 172 11.38 -10.37 -3.68
CA GLN A 172 12.82 -10.62 -3.44
C GLN A 172 13.72 -10.36 -4.67
N THR A 173 13.38 -9.37 -5.50
CA THR A 173 14.09 -9.15 -6.78
C THR A 173 15.56 -8.77 -6.56
N LEU A 174 15.86 -7.95 -5.55
CA LEU A 174 17.25 -7.56 -5.23
C LEU A 174 18.10 -8.75 -4.78
N GLU A 175 17.54 -9.64 -3.97
CA GLU A 175 18.19 -10.81 -3.39
C GLU A 175 18.36 -11.92 -4.45
N LYS A 176 17.27 -12.32 -5.09
CA LYS A 176 17.24 -13.49 -5.98
C LYS A 176 17.83 -13.19 -7.36
N LEU A 177 17.56 -12.01 -7.94
CA LEU A 177 18.05 -11.66 -9.28
C LEU A 177 19.42 -10.97 -9.25
N TYR A 178 19.68 -10.12 -8.25
CA TYR A 178 20.92 -9.33 -8.17
C TYR A 178 21.92 -9.84 -7.13
N GLY A 179 21.55 -10.84 -6.31
CA GLY A 179 22.45 -11.41 -5.30
C GLY A 179 22.79 -10.43 -4.17
N CYS A 180 21.93 -9.44 -3.92
CA CYS A 180 22.10 -8.49 -2.84
C CYS A 180 22.07 -9.21 -1.49
N ALA A 181 22.99 -8.85 -0.60
CA ALA A 181 23.06 -9.44 0.73
C ALA A 181 21.83 -9.00 1.55
N ALA A 182 21.10 -9.96 2.10
CA ALA A 182 19.84 -9.73 2.83
C ALA A 182 19.99 -8.68 3.94
N GLU A 183 21.11 -8.72 4.68
CA GLU A 183 21.41 -7.76 5.74
C GLU A 183 21.55 -6.31 5.26
N ASN A 184 21.72 -6.09 3.96
CA ASN A 184 21.83 -4.79 3.33
C ASN A 184 20.52 -4.33 2.66
N VAL A 185 19.49 -5.17 2.61
CA VAL A 185 18.18 -4.84 2.04
C VAL A 185 17.16 -4.68 3.16
N CYS A 186 16.48 -3.54 3.18
CA CYS A 186 15.37 -3.26 4.09
C CYS A 186 14.08 -3.14 3.29
N HIS A 187 13.21 -4.13 3.46
CA HIS A 187 11.84 -4.12 2.93
C HIS A 187 10.93 -3.34 3.87
N ILE A 188 10.89 -2.02 3.70
CA ILE A 188 10.15 -1.12 4.60
C ILE A 188 8.63 -1.34 4.57
N HIS A 189 8.15 -2.05 3.55
CA HIS A 189 6.75 -2.43 3.39
C HIS A 189 6.46 -3.91 3.69
N GLY A 190 7.42 -4.62 4.29
CA GLY A 190 7.39 -6.07 4.39
C GLY A 190 7.75 -6.77 3.08
N ILE A 191 7.89 -8.08 3.17
CA ILE A 191 8.36 -8.96 2.08
C ILE A 191 7.48 -10.20 2.00
N ALA A 192 7.12 -10.61 0.79
CA ALA A 192 6.48 -11.90 0.55
C ALA A 192 7.57 -12.96 0.33
N SER A 193 7.72 -13.87 1.27
CA SER A 193 8.78 -14.88 1.23
C SER A 193 8.39 -16.14 1.97
N ASP A 194 8.38 -17.27 1.27
CA ASP A 194 8.18 -18.60 1.89
C ASP A 194 9.29 -18.97 2.90
N ASP A 195 10.43 -18.27 2.87
CA ASP A 195 11.48 -18.43 3.87
C ASP A 195 11.10 -17.66 5.15
N SER A 196 10.72 -18.43 6.18
CA SER A 196 10.41 -17.92 7.53
C SER A 196 11.54 -17.10 8.18
N CYS A 197 12.79 -17.22 7.70
CA CYS A 197 13.89 -16.38 8.17
C CYS A 197 13.81 -14.95 7.61
N PHE A 198 13.10 -14.74 6.50
CA PHE A 198 12.86 -13.45 5.84
C PHE A 198 11.46 -12.90 6.12
N GLN A 199 10.48 -13.76 6.39
CA GLN A 199 9.11 -13.36 6.74
C GLN A 199 9.06 -12.84 8.20
N THR A 200 9.73 -11.71 8.45
CA THR A 200 9.74 -11.06 9.77
C THR A 200 8.52 -10.16 9.96
N ASP A 201 8.02 -9.58 8.86
CA ASP A 201 7.03 -8.50 8.89
C ASP A 201 5.84 -8.80 7.98
N LYS A 202 4.64 -8.42 8.43
CA LYS A 202 3.44 -8.43 7.58
C LYS A 202 3.60 -7.39 6.47
N LEU A 203 3.05 -7.68 5.29
CA LEU A 203 2.98 -6.67 4.23
C LEU A 203 2.14 -5.49 4.72
N ILE A 204 2.52 -4.28 4.31
CA ILE A 204 1.74 -3.08 4.60
C ILE A 204 1.28 -2.42 3.30
N LEU A 205 0.00 -2.08 3.28
CA LEU A 205 -0.69 -1.31 2.26
C LEU A 205 -1.71 -0.42 2.97
N GLY A 206 -1.83 0.84 2.56
CA GLY A 206 -2.79 1.72 3.22
C GLY A 206 -2.68 3.17 2.81
N HIS A 207 -3.62 3.99 3.26
CA HIS A 207 -3.70 5.40 2.92
C HIS A 207 -3.08 6.34 3.97
N CYS A 208 -2.93 7.61 3.61
CA CYS A 208 -2.61 8.69 4.54
C CYS A 208 -3.68 9.80 4.59
N GLY A 209 -4.89 9.56 4.06
CA GLY A 209 -6.00 10.53 4.06
C GLY A 209 -6.44 10.99 5.47
N GLN A 210 -7.43 11.88 5.57
CA GLN A 210 -7.83 12.50 6.85
C GLN A 210 -9.36 12.64 6.97
N ILE A 211 -10.13 11.70 6.42
CA ILE A 211 -11.59 11.73 6.56
C ILE A 211 -11.95 11.58 8.05
N ASP A 212 -12.88 12.43 8.50
CA ASP A 212 -13.45 12.45 9.85
C ASP A 212 -14.92 12.04 9.78
N TYR A 213 -15.19 10.75 10.04
CA TYR A 213 -16.55 10.21 10.11
C TYR A 213 -17.22 10.52 11.45
N LEU A 214 -16.45 10.75 12.52
CA LEU A 214 -16.98 11.00 13.87
C LEU A 214 -17.84 12.28 13.91
N ASN A 215 -17.41 13.31 13.19
CA ASN A 215 -18.09 14.60 13.16
C ASN A 215 -18.90 14.84 11.88
N ASN A 216 -19.02 13.85 10.99
CA ASN A 216 -19.74 13.99 9.74
C ASN A 216 -21.24 13.72 9.93
N LYS A 217 -22.06 14.76 9.73
CA LYS A 217 -23.53 14.69 9.85
C LYS A 217 -24.22 13.92 8.72
N GLU A 218 -23.49 13.60 7.65
CA GLU A 218 -23.98 12.80 6.53
C GLU A 218 -23.80 11.30 6.78
N VAL A 219 -23.12 10.90 7.86
CA VAL A 219 -22.97 9.49 8.23
C VAL A 219 -24.33 8.90 8.64
N PRO A 220 -24.78 7.82 7.98
CA PRO A 220 -26.04 7.18 8.32
C PRO A 220 -26.03 6.53 9.71
N TYR A 221 -27.20 6.50 10.37
CA TYR A 221 -27.49 5.68 11.55
C TYR A 221 -26.52 5.85 12.74
N ASP A 222 -25.91 7.02 12.90
CA ASP A 222 -24.91 7.30 13.94
C ASP A 222 -23.68 6.36 13.90
N MET A 223 -23.35 5.80 12.73
CA MET A 223 -22.23 4.86 12.53
C MET A 223 -20.85 5.54 12.39
N GLY A 224 -20.70 6.79 12.85
CA GLY A 224 -19.47 7.58 12.70
C GLY A 224 -18.25 6.89 13.31
N ASP A 225 -18.41 6.34 14.52
CA ASP A 225 -17.36 5.61 15.24
C ASP A 225 -16.91 4.36 14.48
N GLY A 226 -17.87 3.58 13.97
CA GLY A 226 -17.60 2.34 13.25
C GLY A 226 -16.92 2.59 11.90
N LEU A 227 -17.41 3.56 11.13
CA LEU A 227 -16.76 3.97 9.88
C LEU A 227 -15.36 4.54 10.11
N GLN A 228 -15.15 5.31 11.19
CA GLN A 228 -13.83 5.81 11.53
C GLN A 228 -12.87 4.66 11.87
N ALA A 229 -13.33 3.63 12.59
CA ALA A 229 -12.51 2.47 12.92
C ALA A 229 -12.08 1.70 11.65
N ILE A 230 -13.00 1.50 10.70
CA ILE A 230 -12.69 0.87 9.41
C ILE A 230 -11.66 1.71 8.64
N TYR A 231 -11.90 3.02 8.53
CA TYR A 231 -10.99 3.93 7.83
C TYR A 231 -9.58 3.91 8.44
N GLU A 232 -9.46 4.01 9.76
CA GLU A 232 -8.16 3.99 10.44
C GLU A 232 -7.47 2.62 10.39
N SER A 233 -8.21 1.52 10.24
CA SER A 233 -7.62 0.19 10.01
C SER A 233 -6.89 0.08 8.66
N LEU A 234 -7.27 0.90 7.68
CA LEU A 234 -6.61 1.02 6.37
C LEU A 234 -5.49 2.06 6.36
N ARG A 235 -5.20 2.73 7.49
CA ARG A 235 -4.14 3.73 7.54
C ARG A 235 -2.77 3.05 7.46
N LYS A 236 -1.92 3.56 6.57
CA LYS A 236 -0.51 3.17 6.57
C LYS A 236 0.19 3.72 7.82
N ASN A 237 0.43 2.87 8.81
CA ASN A 237 1.16 3.24 10.02
C ASN A 237 2.68 3.33 9.77
N THR A 238 3.11 4.37 9.06
CA THR A 238 4.53 4.61 8.76
C THR A 238 5.39 4.82 10.00
N SER A 239 4.80 5.28 11.12
CA SER A 239 5.56 5.50 12.36
C SER A 239 5.99 4.18 12.99
N GLU A 240 5.08 3.20 13.05
CA GLU A 240 5.39 1.84 13.51
C GLU A 240 6.40 1.15 12.59
N GLN A 241 6.24 1.28 11.27
CA GLN A 241 7.20 0.72 10.31
C GLN A 241 8.60 1.32 10.46
N ILE A 242 8.70 2.64 10.67
CA ILE A 242 10.00 3.29 10.95
C ILE A 242 10.63 2.72 12.23
N MET A 243 9.84 2.51 13.28
CA MET A 243 10.32 1.94 14.55
C MET A 243 10.78 0.49 14.38
N LEU A 244 10.02 -0.32 13.65
CA LEU A 244 10.33 -1.72 13.36
C LEU A 244 11.66 -1.85 12.61
N HIS A 245 11.91 -0.94 11.66
CA HIS A 245 13.13 -0.91 10.84
C HIS A 245 14.18 0.08 11.34
N GLU A 246 14.14 0.49 12.60
CA GLU A 246 15.05 1.49 13.18
C GLU A 246 16.53 1.07 13.03
N ASP A 247 16.82 -0.22 13.08
CA ASP A 247 18.18 -0.74 12.92
C ASP A 247 18.77 -0.49 11.52
N PHE A 248 17.95 -0.46 10.47
CA PHE A 248 18.40 -0.05 9.15
C PHE A 248 18.76 1.45 9.15
N PHE A 249 17.93 2.29 9.76
CA PHE A 249 18.19 3.73 9.87
C PHE A 249 19.44 4.05 10.71
N LYS A 250 19.68 3.28 11.77
CA LYS A 250 20.96 3.34 12.52
C LYS A 250 22.13 2.89 11.66
N LYS A 251 21.97 1.82 10.88
CA LYS A 251 23.02 1.29 10.00
C LYS A 251 23.45 2.32 8.95
N ILE A 252 22.50 3.00 8.27
CA ILE A 252 22.86 4.05 7.30
C ILE A 252 23.54 5.26 7.96
N ASN A 253 23.20 5.58 9.22
CA ASN A 253 23.82 6.67 9.98
C ASN A 253 25.27 6.35 10.40
N CYS A 254 25.55 5.09 10.73
CA CYS A 254 26.90 4.65 11.13
C CYS A 254 27.85 4.42 9.95
N GLU A 255 27.35 4.47 8.72
CA GLU A 255 28.11 4.17 7.49
C GLU A 255 28.35 5.44 6.67
N GLU A 256 29.49 5.51 5.99
CA GLU A 256 29.80 6.65 5.11
C GLU A 256 29.11 6.46 3.75
N ILE A 257 28.01 7.18 3.52
CA ILE A 257 27.24 7.18 2.27
C ILE A 257 27.85 8.16 1.25
N ASP A 258 28.22 7.66 0.05
CA ASP A 258 28.72 8.47 -1.07
C ASP A 258 27.56 9.12 -1.84
N LYS A 259 26.63 8.28 -2.33
CA LYS A 259 25.53 8.68 -3.21
C LYS A 259 24.25 7.98 -2.81
N ILE A 260 23.14 8.64 -3.08
CA ILE A 260 21.80 8.05 -3.02
C ILE A 260 21.28 7.92 -4.45
N TYR A 261 20.62 6.81 -4.76
CA TYR A 261 19.95 6.59 -6.03
C TYR A 261 18.49 6.24 -5.77
N SER A 262 17.57 6.78 -6.57
CA SER A 262 16.17 6.33 -6.57
C SER A 262 15.79 5.72 -7.91
N PHE A 263 15.27 4.49 -7.89
CA PHE A 263 14.80 3.78 -9.07
C PHE A 263 13.38 3.24 -8.84
N GLY A 264 12.42 3.69 -9.65
CA GLY A 264 11.06 3.16 -9.64
C GLY A 264 10.21 3.60 -8.46
N PHE A 265 10.73 4.51 -7.64
CA PHE A 265 10.03 5.07 -6.48
C PHE A 265 9.17 6.27 -6.90
N ALA A 266 7.88 6.23 -6.55
CA ALA A 266 6.87 7.18 -7.01
C ALA A 266 6.77 8.46 -6.16
N PHE A 267 7.40 8.47 -4.97
CA PHE A 267 7.30 9.58 -4.01
C PHE A 267 5.85 9.96 -3.68
N ALA A 268 4.99 8.97 -3.44
CA ALA A 268 3.62 9.18 -2.99
C ALA A 268 3.60 9.78 -1.58
N ASP A 269 2.59 10.59 -1.27
CA ASP A 269 2.49 11.31 0.01
C ASP A 269 2.56 10.39 1.22
N VAL A 270 1.96 9.20 1.09
CA VAL A 270 1.94 8.16 2.12
C VAL A 270 3.34 7.62 2.47
N ASP A 271 4.31 7.69 1.55
CA ASP A 271 5.68 7.18 1.74
C ASP A 271 6.70 8.27 2.15
N LEU A 272 6.32 9.54 2.07
CA LEU A 272 7.19 10.66 2.45
C LEU A 272 7.71 10.63 3.89
N PRO A 273 7.00 10.05 4.90
CA PRO A 273 7.55 9.85 6.23
C PRO A 273 8.89 9.08 6.22
N TYR A 274 9.04 8.07 5.37
CA TYR A 274 10.29 7.31 5.26
C TYR A 274 11.42 8.15 4.66
N MET A 275 11.11 8.99 3.67
CA MET A 275 12.09 9.91 3.08
C MET A 275 12.54 10.97 4.09
N ARG A 276 11.62 11.50 4.90
CA ARG A 276 11.96 12.39 6.03
C ARG A 276 12.86 11.70 7.04
N LYS A 277 12.52 10.48 7.45
CA LYS A 277 13.34 9.68 8.37
C LYS A 277 14.75 9.46 7.79
N LEU A 278 14.86 9.08 6.52
CA LEU A 278 16.14 8.88 5.83
C LEU A 278 16.98 10.16 5.83
N CYS A 279 16.40 11.29 5.38
CA CYS A 279 17.12 12.56 5.30
C CYS A 279 17.55 13.08 6.68
N ASN A 280 16.79 12.78 7.73
CA ASN A 280 17.14 13.12 9.11
C ASN A 280 18.18 12.17 9.73
N SER A 281 18.39 10.99 9.15
CA SER A 281 19.29 9.97 9.70
C SER A 281 20.74 10.12 9.22
N ILE A 282 21.02 10.92 8.18
CA ILE A 282 22.37 11.09 7.61
C ILE A 282 22.64 12.57 7.28
N ASP A 283 23.90 13.01 7.31
CA ASP A 283 24.26 14.35 6.80
C ASP A 283 24.23 14.37 5.27
N THR A 284 23.18 14.96 4.72
CA THR A 284 22.93 14.96 3.27
C THR A 284 23.69 16.04 2.50
N LYS A 285 24.36 17.00 3.15
CA LYS A 285 24.92 18.20 2.49
C LYS A 285 25.92 17.89 1.38
N ASN A 286 26.75 16.87 1.58
CA ASN A 286 27.80 16.49 0.63
C ASN A 286 27.40 15.28 -0.24
N ILE A 287 26.15 14.83 -0.16
CA ILE A 287 25.63 13.68 -0.91
C ILE A 287 25.01 14.17 -2.22
N THR A 288 25.18 13.40 -3.29
CA THR A 288 24.40 13.58 -4.52
C THR A 288 23.30 12.53 -4.59
N TRP A 289 22.04 12.98 -4.73
CA TRP A 289 20.90 12.10 -5.00
C TRP A 289 20.65 12.01 -6.51
N TRP A 290 20.72 10.79 -7.04
CA TRP A 290 20.57 10.46 -8.44
C TRP A 290 19.15 9.97 -8.72
N LEU A 291 18.42 10.68 -9.57
CA LEU A 291 17.07 10.31 -9.98
C LEU A 291 17.06 9.63 -11.35
N ASN A 292 16.36 8.50 -11.44
CA ASN A 292 16.18 7.82 -12.70
C ASN A 292 15.25 8.61 -13.64
N THR A 293 15.62 8.69 -14.92
CA THR A 293 14.95 9.54 -15.93
C THR A 293 13.82 8.85 -16.69
N HIS A 294 13.44 7.62 -16.34
CA HIS A 294 12.40 6.86 -17.04
C HIS A 294 11.06 7.61 -17.11
N SER A 295 10.64 8.27 -16.03
CA SER A 295 9.41 9.08 -15.99
C SER A 295 9.56 10.50 -16.57
N GLY A 296 10.72 10.82 -17.16
CA GLY A 296 11.02 12.12 -17.74
C GLY A 296 11.63 13.14 -16.77
N ILE A 297 12.25 14.19 -17.35
CA ILE A 297 12.98 15.21 -16.60
C ILE A 297 12.05 16.07 -15.74
N GLN A 298 10.82 16.32 -16.20
CA GLN A 298 9.86 17.14 -15.45
C GLN A 298 9.45 16.45 -14.14
N GLU A 299 9.26 15.13 -14.18
CA GLU A 299 8.96 14.35 -12.99
C GLU A 299 10.15 14.30 -12.02
N CYS A 300 11.37 14.19 -12.56
CA CYS A 300 12.59 14.32 -11.75
C CYS A 300 12.63 15.64 -10.98
N LYS A 301 12.24 16.77 -11.60
CA LYS A 301 12.18 18.08 -10.92
C LYS A 301 11.16 18.09 -9.78
N ARG A 302 9.97 17.51 -9.99
CA ARG A 302 8.95 17.36 -8.95
C ARG A 302 9.48 16.54 -7.76
N HIS A 303 10.14 15.42 -8.03
CA HIS A 303 10.77 14.60 -7.00
C HIS A 303 11.89 15.33 -6.24
N MET A 304 12.68 16.17 -6.91
CA MET A 304 13.69 17.01 -6.25
C MET A 304 13.05 17.99 -5.26
N GLU A 305 11.94 18.64 -5.63
CA GLU A 305 11.18 19.54 -4.74
C GLU A 305 10.63 18.80 -3.52
N ILE A 306 10.06 17.61 -3.73
CA ILE A 306 9.59 16.74 -2.65
C ILE A 306 10.73 16.37 -1.71
N LEU A 307 11.87 15.94 -2.24
CA LEU A 307 13.04 15.59 -1.43
C LEU A 307 13.58 16.77 -0.63
N ARG A 308 13.55 17.98 -1.19
CA ARG A 308 13.84 19.21 -0.43
C ARG A 308 12.87 19.40 0.73
N SER A 309 11.57 19.22 0.49
CA SER A 309 10.55 19.30 1.56
C SER A 309 10.75 18.23 2.64
N CYS A 310 11.35 17.10 2.29
CA CYS A 310 11.70 16.03 3.21
C CYS A 310 13.02 16.28 3.98
N GLY A 311 13.73 17.38 3.71
CA GLY A 311 14.95 17.76 4.42
C GLY A 311 16.27 17.41 3.73
N PHE A 312 16.25 16.94 2.48
CA PHE A 312 17.49 16.68 1.74
C PHE A 312 18.22 17.98 1.38
N GLN A 313 19.50 18.11 1.72
CA GLN A 313 20.30 19.34 1.52
C GLN A 313 21.38 19.22 0.44
N GLY A 314 21.64 18.00 -0.06
CA GLY A 314 22.72 17.71 -1.01
C GLY A 314 22.45 18.12 -2.45
N ALA A 315 23.30 17.69 -3.38
CA ALA A 315 23.11 17.94 -4.81
C ALA A 315 22.15 16.92 -5.45
N PHE A 316 21.60 17.27 -6.61
CA PHE A 316 20.81 16.35 -7.43
C PHE A 316 21.50 16.10 -8.77
N CYS A 317 21.43 14.86 -9.24
CA CYS A 317 21.80 14.45 -10.58
C CYS A 317 20.74 13.50 -11.16
N THR A 318 20.85 13.19 -12.43
CA THR A 318 19.94 12.29 -13.13
C THR A 318 20.70 11.18 -13.85
N TYR A 319 20.10 10.00 -13.98
CA TYR A 319 20.67 8.88 -14.73
C TYR A 319 19.59 8.12 -15.54
N SER A 320 20.03 7.32 -16.51
CA SER A 320 19.19 6.35 -17.22
C SER A 320 19.80 4.95 -17.04
N ILE A 321 18.95 3.94 -17.18
CA ILE A 321 19.27 2.51 -17.09
C ILE A 321 19.09 1.79 -18.43
N ASP A 322 18.61 2.49 -19.44
CA ASP A 322 18.45 2.00 -20.81
C ASP A 322 19.82 1.73 -21.47
#